data_AF-A0A954WXW6-F1
#
_entry.id   AF-A0A954WXW6-F1
#
_cell.length_a   1.000
_cell.length_b   1.000
_cell.length_c   1.000
_cell.angle_alpha   90.00
_cell.angle_beta   90.00
_cell.angle_gamma   90.00
#
_symmetry.space_group_name_H-M   'P 1'
#
loop_
_entity.id
_entity.type
_entity.pdbx_description
1 polymer ?
#
loop_
_entity_poly.entity_id
_entity_poly.type
_entity_poly.pdbx_seq_one_letter_code
_entity_poly.pdbx_strand_id
1 'polypeptide(L)'
;MSRTRIVAVTMLLASFWPIKHCHSQDHYSLAYDPTSGDISVTIPDTLPQMTTLELVSKSSVFTGTRPDSLTSLFDVFVPTKLFKLDATGFGPIDFGPAMAPGLEFDFLANDLCANGSRSGGGTLGDVYLAGLDGEIRITGCAPPPPNSNQYRLDYDAEAGGLSFFVPEVLPPVTTLQIQSTTEIFTGERPDTLPGMFDVFRSDKLFKLDPNGFRTTDFGPVVPPNLPNEDLVADLCVVGTRKTGELLKDVYFGGARLTSCDVDLPDPTPPPPPRPVPPVEVLYDSDTGQLTLAVREDSTLSTFLMNSVADRFTGDRPADLSGQFDVFRSDRVFKLDVAGFHDVELGTITPGLSATQLRRDLCVAGTFLDGGDIDRVLINGSRILSACEEPSFNVPNLLDPFPPPPGGFGGVQLIYSPDTGDLYVVAVGDLITTLEIKSLSGLITGERPESLGGLFDVFNDDKIFKLDPAGFGDQLFQGVLPPGLSLAELQNELVIDGSTATGGAFFVDIGFQVFLPEPSSSSLAALACVGLLVARRKKQHDEPTVYRSGEAPTTRSEASSC
;
A
#
# COMPACT_ATOMS: atom_id res chain seq x y z
N MET A 1 -15.90 -5.56 99.26
CA MET A 1 -14.72 -5.70 98.40
C MET A 1 -15.17 -6.11 97.01
N SER A 2 -15.20 -5.19 96.06
CA SER A 2 -15.40 -5.49 94.63
C SER A 2 -14.62 -4.45 93.85
N ARG A 3 -13.62 -4.88 93.07
CA ARG A 3 -12.81 -4.01 92.22
C ARG A 3 -13.33 -4.13 90.80
N THR A 4 -14.05 -3.13 90.34
CA THR A 4 -14.42 -2.91 88.95
C THR A 4 -13.16 -2.51 88.17
N ARG A 5 -12.72 -3.36 87.23
CA ARG A 5 -11.69 -2.98 86.25
C ARG A 5 -12.36 -2.22 85.12
N ILE A 6 -12.09 -0.93 85.04
CA ILE A 6 -12.37 -0.12 83.85
C ILE A 6 -11.34 -0.52 82.80
N VAL A 7 -11.79 -1.23 81.77
CA VAL A 7 -10.99 -1.45 80.55
C VAL A 7 -11.16 -0.19 79.72
N ALA A 8 -10.14 0.66 79.73
CA ALA A 8 -10.03 1.77 78.80
C ALA A 8 -9.80 1.19 77.40
N VAL A 9 -10.83 1.23 76.57
CA VAL A 9 -10.72 0.99 75.13
C VAL A 9 -10.11 2.25 74.54
N THR A 10 -8.78 2.25 74.40
CA THR A 10 -8.09 3.23 73.56
C THR A 10 -8.46 2.91 72.12
N MET A 11 -9.47 3.61 71.59
CA MET A 11 -9.66 3.73 70.15
C MET A 11 -8.43 4.46 69.61
N LEU A 12 -7.44 3.69 69.13
CA LEU A 12 -6.45 4.20 68.20
C LEU A 12 -7.21 4.59 66.94
N LEU A 13 -7.44 5.89 66.76
CA LEU A 13 -7.64 6.46 65.43
C LEU A 13 -6.35 6.15 64.67
N ALA A 14 -6.37 5.09 63.86
CA ALA A 14 -5.39 4.89 62.81
C ALA A 14 -5.58 6.05 61.83
N SER A 15 -4.93 7.17 62.11
CA SER A 15 -4.64 8.17 61.10
C SER A 15 -3.87 7.43 60.00
N PHE A 16 -4.51 7.21 58.85
CA PHE A 16 -3.84 6.93 57.60
C PHE A 16 -2.70 7.92 57.51
N TRP A 17 -1.48 7.47 57.78
CA TRP A 17 -0.31 8.26 57.47
C TRP A 17 -0.28 8.30 55.95
N PRO A 18 -0.47 9.47 55.31
CA PRO A 18 -0.17 9.56 53.89
C PRO A 18 1.29 9.11 53.79
N ILE A 19 1.54 8.08 52.97
CA ILE A 19 2.89 7.67 52.58
C ILE A 19 3.65 8.96 52.38
N LYS A 20 4.65 9.24 53.20
CA LYS A 20 5.31 10.54 53.21
C LYS A 20 6.04 10.62 51.88
N HIS A 21 5.43 11.26 50.88
CA HIS A 21 5.94 11.34 49.52
C HIS A 21 7.27 12.08 49.61
N CYS A 22 8.38 11.34 49.57
CA CYS A 22 9.66 11.90 49.21
C CYS A 22 9.52 12.32 47.75
N HIS A 23 9.07 13.56 47.53
CA HIS A 23 9.02 14.14 46.20
C HIS A 23 10.45 14.45 45.76
N SER A 24 11.07 13.52 45.05
CA SER A 24 11.99 13.94 44.00
C SER A 24 11.20 14.76 42.96
N GLN A 25 11.71 15.95 42.64
CA GLN A 25 11.05 16.85 41.69
C GLN A 25 11.36 16.54 40.23
N ASP A 26 12.25 15.58 39.95
CA ASP A 26 12.89 15.48 38.63
C ASP A 26 12.75 14.09 37.98
N HIS A 27 12.03 13.14 38.59
CA HIS A 27 11.82 11.81 38.02
C HIS A 27 10.45 11.21 38.36
N TYR A 28 10.02 10.22 37.58
CA TYR A 28 8.82 9.42 37.89
C TYR A 28 9.11 8.45 39.05
N SER A 29 8.20 8.37 40.02
CA SER A 29 8.37 7.47 41.16
C SER A 29 7.17 6.56 41.38
N LEU A 30 7.46 5.34 41.81
CA LEU A 30 6.52 4.31 42.22
C LEU A 30 6.58 4.22 43.75
N ALA A 31 5.47 4.40 44.45
CA ALA A 31 5.38 4.17 45.89
C ALA A 31 4.69 2.83 46.16
N TYR A 32 5.21 2.07 47.12
CA TYR A 32 4.63 0.80 47.57
C TYR A 32 4.43 0.82 49.09
N ASP A 33 3.23 0.45 49.56
CA ASP A 33 2.98 0.22 50.98
C ASP A 33 3.04 -1.29 51.30
N PRO A 34 4.06 -1.76 52.05
CA PRO A 34 4.18 -3.17 52.41
C PRO A 34 3.06 -3.67 53.33
N THR A 35 2.30 -2.79 53.97
CA THR A 35 1.21 -3.18 54.87
C THR A 35 -0.04 -3.55 54.10
N SER A 36 -0.45 -2.70 53.15
CA SER A 36 -1.67 -2.87 52.36
C SER A 36 -1.44 -3.57 51.02
N GLY A 37 -0.22 -3.51 50.50
CA GLY A 37 0.08 -3.88 49.11
C GLY A 37 -0.25 -2.77 48.11
N ASP A 38 -0.50 -1.55 48.58
CA ASP A 38 -0.88 -0.44 47.73
C ASP A 38 0.28 0.01 46.84
N ILE A 39 -0.02 0.32 45.58
CA ILE A 39 0.94 0.91 44.65
C ILE A 39 0.37 2.22 44.12
N SER A 40 1.19 3.25 44.12
CA SER A 40 0.87 4.50 43.42
C SER A 40 2.05 5.01 42.61
N VAL A 41 1.75 5.80 41.58
CA VAL A 41 2.74 6.45 40.74
C VAL A 41 2.60 7.94 40.90
N THR A 42 3.73 8.60 41.16
CA THR A 42 3.84 10.05 41.23
C THR A 42 4.54 10.56 39.98
N ILE A 43 3.94 11.60 39.39
CA ILE A 43 4.49 12.34 38.25
C ILE A 43 4.79 13.76 38.75
N PRO A 44 6.05 14.21 38.75
CA PRO A 44 6.37 15.60 39.06
C PRO A 44 5.68 16.57 38.09
N ASP A 45 5.22 17.71 38.60
CA ASP A 45 4.58 18.76 37.79
C ASP A 45 5.50 19.34 36.69
N THR A 46 6.81 19.14 36.83
CA THR A 46 7.86 19.54 35.89
C THR A 46 8.02 18.57 34.71
N LEU A 47 7.47 17.35 34.81
CA LEU A 47 7.55 16.33 33.78
C LEU A 47 6.22 16.23 32.99
N PRO A 48 6.27 15.86 31.70
CA PRO A 48 5.06 15.58 30.94
C PRO A 48 4.24 14.44 31.56
N GLN A 49 2.93 14.44 31.32
CA GLN A 49 2.06 13.34 31.75
C GLN A 49 2.49 12.01 31.13
N MET A 50 2.19 10.90 31.79
CA MET A 50 2.41 9.57 31.22
C MET A 50 1.27 9.22 30.26
N THR A 51 1.56 8.70 29.08
CA THR A 51 0.55 8.12 28.17
C THR A 51 0.45 6.61 28.33
N THR A 52 1.56 5.95 28.70
CA THR A 52 1.57 4.53 29.07
C THR A 52 2.44 4.30 30.29
N LEU A 53 2.05 3.31 31.08
CA LEU A 53 2.88 2.70 32.12
C LEU A 53 2.70 1.19 32.06
N GLU A 54 3.83 0.49 32.06
CA GLU A 54 3.92 -0.95 32.15
C GLU A 54 4.81 -1.31 33.34
N LEU A 55 4.25 -2.05 34.29
CA LEU A 55 5.01 -2.69 35.36
C LEU A 55 4.98 -4.19 35.13
N VAL A 56 6.16 -4.81 35.04
CA VAL A 56 6.31 -6.27 34.88
C VAL A 56 6.99 -6.83 36.12
N SER A 57 6.46 -7.94 36.62
CA SER A 57 7.00 -8.69 37.75
C SER A 57 7.49 -10.06 37.31
N LYS A 58 8.73 -10.41 37.69
CA LYS A 58 9.30 -11.74 37.43
C LYS A 58 8.62 -12.83 38.28
N SER A 59 8.21 -12.47 39.50
CA SER A 59 7.66 -13.40 40.49
C SER A 59 6.12 -13.37 40.59
N SER A 60 5.45 -12.70 39.66
CA SER A 60 3.99 -12.57 39.63
C SER A 60 3.38 -11.91 40.88
N VAL A 61 3.97 -10.79 41.31
CA VAL A 61 3.63 -10.10 42.57
C VAL A 61 2.31 -9.33 42.53
N PHE A 62 1.72 -9.11 41.35
CA PHE A 62 0.43 -8.43 41.24
C PHE A 62 -0.68 -9.39 41.67
N THR A 63 -1.40 -9.04 42.72
CA THR A 63 -2.43 -9.90 43.30
C THR A 63 -3.68 -9.09 43.63
N GLY A 64 -4.78 -9.79 43.94
CA GLY A 64 -6.03 -9.13 44.34
C GLY A 64 -6.95 -8.79 43.17
N THR A 65 -7.81 -7.81 43.38
CA THR A 65 -8.79 -7.33 42.40
C THR A 65 -8.15 -6.31 41.48
N ARG A 66 -8.62 -6.28 40.22
CA ARG A 66 -8.24 -5.23 39.26
C ARG A 66 -8.46 -3.85 39.88
N PRO A 67 -7.45 -2.96 39.88
CA PRO A 67 -7.60 -1.58 40.34
C PRO A 67 -8.70 -0.83 39.58
N ASP A 68 -9.51 -0.03 40.30
CA ASP A 68 -10.56 0.80 39.70
C ASP A 68 -10.00 1.89 38.77
N SER A 69 -8.74 2.27 38.96
CA SER A 69 -8.03 3.23 38.13
C SER A 69 -7.65 2.70 36.74
N LEU A 70 -7.78 1.39 36.51
CA LEU A 70 -7.61 0.74 35.20
C LEU A 70 -8.94 0.71 34.43
N THR A 71 -9.37 1.87 33.95
CA THR A 71 -10.69 2.09 33.31
C THR A 71 -10.73 1.82 31.81
N SER A 72 -9.59 1.77 31.12
CA SER A 72 -9.54 1.57 29.67
C SER A 72 -9.72 0.10 29.29
N LEU A 73 -10.26 -0.15 28.09
CA LEU A 73 -10.36 -1.49 27.50
C LEU A 73 -8.98 -2.11 27.22
N PHE A 74 -7.95 -1.27 27.09
CA PHE A 74 -6.57 -1.71 26.84
C PHE A 74 -5.75 -1.88 28.13
N ASP A 75 -6.29 -1.50 29.29
CA ASP A 75 -5.58 -1.67 30.56
C ASP A 75 -5.52 -3.16 30.93
N VAL A 76 -4.34 -3.62 31.35
CA VAL A 76 -4.07 -5.02 31.69
C VAL A 76 -3.75 -5.14 33.17
N PHE A 77 -4.39 -6.09 33.84
CA PHE A 77 -4.05 -6.48 35.20
C PHE A 77 -4.05 -8.00 35.30
N VAL A 78 -2.86 -8.58 35.31
CA VAL A 78 -2.61 -10.01 35.46
C VAL A 78 -1.44 -10.20 36.43
N PRO A 79 -1.23 -11.40 37.00
CA PRO A 79 -0.23 -11.57 38.06
C PRO A 79 1.19 -11.11 37.71
N THR A 80 1.58 -11.23 36.45
CA THR A 80 2.90 -10.83 35.94
C THR A 80 2.98 -9.39 35.46
N LYS A 81 1.85 -8.70 35.30
CA LYS A 81 1.80 -7.43 34.56
C LYS A 81 0.66 -6.51 34.99
N LEU A 82 1.03 -5.26 35.24
CA LEU A 82 0.11 -4.13 35.33
C LEU A 82 0.41 -3.17 34.18
N PHE A 83 -0.61 -2.82 33.40
CA PHE A 83 -0.48 -1.90 32.27
C PHE A 83 -1.62 -0.88 32.27
N LYS A 84 -1.24 0.40 32.16
CA LYS A 84 -2.14 1.55 32.01
C LYS A 84 -1.88 2.25 30.68
N LEU A 85 -2.93 2.49 29.92
CA LEU A 85 -2.93 3.34 28.72
C LEU A 85 -3.93 4.49 28.91
N ASP A 86 -3.46 5.70 28.65
CA ASP A 86 -4.30 6.87 28.38
C ASP A 86 -3.66 7.68 27.25
N ALA A 87 -4.29 7.69 26.07
CA ALA A 87 -3.76 8.42 24.92
C ALA A 87 -3.69 9.95 25.17
N THR A 88 -4.49 10.46 26.10
CA THR A 88 -4.52 11.88 26.46
C THR A 88 -3.51 12.25 27.55
N GLY A 89 -2.89 11.23 28.17
CA GLY A 89 -2.03 11.39 29.32
C GLY A 89 -2.78 11.21 30.64
N PHE A 90 -2.11 10.67 31.65
CA PHE A 90 -2.59 10.58 33.02
C PHE A 90 -1.57 11.19 34.00
N GLY A 91 -2.10 11.80 35.07
CA GLY A 91 -1.34 12.35 36.18
C GLY A 91 -0.97 11.28 37.21
N PRO A 92 -0.63 11.68 38.45
CA PRO A 92 -0.46 10.73 39.54
C PRO A 92 -1.66 9.79 39.67
N ILE A 93 -1.37 8.49 39.86
CA ILE A 93 -2.39 7.44 39.87
C ILE A 93 -2.16 6.51 41.06
N ASP A 94 -3.25 6.16 41.74
CA ASP A 94 -3.27 5.16 42.80
C ASP A 94 -3.92 3.88 42.24
N PHE A 95 -3.22 2.76 42.34
CA PHE A 95 -3.72 1.45 41.94
C PHE A 95 -4.35 0.70 43.12
N GLY A 96 -4.31 1.24 44.34
CA GLY A 96 -4.75 0.54 45.54
C GLY A 96 -3.97 -0.77 45.72
N PRO A 97 -4.56 -1.80 46.37
CA PRO A 97 -3.84 -3.00 46.83
C PRO A 97 -3.60 -3.98 45.67
N ALA A 98 -2.79 -3.54 44.71
CA ALA A 98 -2.51 -4.21 43.45
C ALA A 98 -1.37 -5.24 43.58
N MET A 99 -0.64 -5.25 44.70
CA MET A 99 0.46 -6.17 44.99
C MET A 99 0.25 -6.94 46.29
N ALA A 100 0.93 -8.07 46.44
CA ALA A 100 0.89 -8.79 47.71
C ALA A 100 1.49 -7.91 48.84
N PRO A 101 0.87 -7.85 50.03
CA PRO A 101 1.46 -7.19 51.19
C PRO A 101 2.67 -7.98 51.72
N GLY A 102 3.56 -7.28 52.41
CA GLY A 102 4.74 -7.85 53.08
C GLY A 102 5.96 -8.06 52.19
N LEU A 103 5.98 -7.50 50.98
CA LEU A 103 7.14 -7.60 50.10
C LEU A 103 8.23 -6.61 50.53
N GLU A 104 9.47 -7.06 50.59
CA GLU A 104 10.61 -6.20 50.92
C GLU A 104 10.97 -5.30 49.74
N PHE A 105 11.41 -4.06 50.00
CA PHE A 105 11.77 -3.10 48.95
C PHE A 105 12.91 -3.60 48.05
N ASP A 106 13.92 -4.26 48.63
CA ASP A 106 15.02 -4.85 47.85
C ASP A 106 14.54 -5.99 46.95
N PHE A 107 13.55 -6.77 47.40
CA PHE A 107 12.92 -7.78 46.56
C PHE A 107 12.21 -7.12 45.37
N LEU A 108 11.41 -6.07 45.63
CA LEU A 108 10.68 -5.35 44.59
C LEU A 108 11.59 -4.66 43.58
N ALA A 109 12.66 -4.02 44.02
CA ALA A 109 13.61 -3.38 43.12
C ALA A 109 14.30 -4.37 42.15
N ASN A 110 14.42 -5.64 42.55
CA ASN A 110 14.99 -6.71 41.72
C ASN A 110 13.94 -7.48 40.90
N ASP A 111 12.70 -7.54 41.39
CA ASP A 111 11.59 -8.27 40.78
C ASP A 111 10.83 -7.43 39.74
N LEU A 112 10.55 -6.17 40.08
CA LEU A 112 9.81 -5.26 39.23
C LEU A 112 10.70 -4.63 38.18
N CYS A 113 10.07 -4.32 37.07
CA CYS A 113 10.59 -3.37 36.14
C CYS A 113 9.49 -2.47 35.59
N ALA A 114 9.85 -1.25 35.22
CA ALA A 114 8.92 -0.23 34.76
C ALA A 114 9.30 0.24 33.35
N ASN A 115 8.31 0.37 32.48
CA ASN A 115 8.39 0.95 31.15
C ASN A 115 7.21 1.89 30.92
N GLY A 116 7.31 2.77 29.92
CA GLY A 116 6.20 3.62 29.53
C GLY A 116 6.58 4.74 28.59
N SER A 117 5.61 5.57 28.26
CA SER A 117 5.73 6.70 27.35
C SER A 117 5.11 7.96 27.93
N ARG A 118 5.55 9.11 27.43
CA ARG A 118 5.11 10.43 27.88
C ARG A 118 4.18 11.09 26.86
N SER A 119 3.36 12.04 27.29
CA SER A 119 2.65 12.96 26.40
C SER A 119 3.67 13.79 25.62
N GLY A 120 3.64 13.70 24.29
CA GLY A 120 4.66 14.30 23.41
C GLY A 120 5.81 13.36 23.03
N GLY A 121 5.79 12.09 23.47
CA GLY A 121 6.71 11.05 23.04
C GLY A 121 7.93 10.81 23.95
N GLY A 122 8.68 9.75 23.63
CA GLY A 122 9.84 9.29 24.40
C GLY A 122 9.50 8.36 25.57
N THR A 123 10.54 7.76 26.15
CA THR A 123 10.45 6.80 27.28
C THR A 123 10.36 7.53 28.63
N LEU A 124 9.98 6.82 29.69
CA LEU A 124 9.94 7.37 31.06
C LEU A 124 11.34 7.72 31.60
N GLY A 125 12.41 7.13 31.06
CA GLY A 125 13.74 7.17 31.67
C GLY A 125 13.81 6.29 32.92
N ASP A 126 14.53 6.73 33.93
CA ASP A 126 14.63 6.03 35.21
C ASP A 126 13.37 6.20 36.07
N VAL A 127 12.89 5.09 36.63
CA VAL A 127 11.77 5.06 37.56
C VAL A 127 12.28 4.62 38.93
N TYR A 128 11.89 5.32 39.99
CA TYR A 128 12.38 5.05 41.35
C TYR A 128 11.28 4.46 42.23
N LEU A 129 11.58 3.38 42.95
CA LEU A 129 10.74 2.84 44.01
C LEU A 129 10.96 3.64 45.29
N ALA A 130 9.97 4.41 45.72
CA ALA A 130 9.98 5.15 46.96
C ALA A 130 9.45 4.27 48.10
N GLY A 131 10.29 4.05 49.11
CA GLY A 131 9.93 3.44 50.38
C GLY A 131 10.10 4.38 51.56
N LEU A 132 9.70 3.93 52.75
CA LEU A 132 9.83 4.72 53.99
C LEU A 132 11.28 5.09 54.31
N ASP A 133 12.25 4.29 53.85
CA ASP A 133 13.68 4.42 54.16
C ASP A 133 14.51 5.01 53.00
N GLY A 134 13.89 5.41 51.88
CA GLY A 134 14.58 6.03 50.75
C GLY A 134 14.01 5.65 49.37
N GLU A 135 14.72 6.04 48.32
CA GLU A 135 14.39 5.70 46.93
C GLU A 135 15.39 4.67 46.38
N ILE A 136 14.88 3.61 45.77
CA ILE A 136 15.69 2.61 45.05
C ILE A 136 15.36 2.72 43.57
N ARG A 137 16.36 2.91 42.71
CA ARG A 137 16.15 2.91 41.26
C ARG A 137 15.62 1.54 40.83
N ILE A 138 14.41 1.51 40.27
CA ILE A 138 13.94 0.35 39.51
C ILE A 138 14.55 0.51 38.13
N THR A 139 15.34 -0.47 37.71
CA THR A 139 15.90 -0.41 36.37
C THR A 139 14.71 -0.43 35.39
N GLY A 140 14.71 0.49 34.41
CA GLY A 140 13.78 0.35 33.28
C GLY A 140 13.87 -1.09 32.80
N CYS A 141 12.73 -1.72 32.47
CA CYS A 141 12.72 -3.15 32.14
C CYS A 141 13.88 -3.42 31.21
N ALA A 142 14.88 -4.14 31.74
CA ALA A 142 15.93 -4.65 30.91
C ALA A 142 15.16 -5.29 29.77
N PRO A 143 15.43 -4.88 28.51
CA PRO A 143 14.88 -5.61 27.37
C PRO A 143 15.06 -7.08 27.73
N PRO A 144 13.96 -7.85 27.75
CA PRO A 144 13.90 -9.12 28.46
C PRO A 144 15.21 -9.90 28.23
N PRO A 145 15.91 -10.33 29.30
CA PRO A 145 17.29 -10.83 29.21
C PRO A 145 17.34 -11.86 28.09
N PRO A 146 18.13 -11.65 27.01
CA PRO A 146 17.81 -12.09 25.66
C PRO A 146 17.12 -13.45 25.69
N ASN A 147 15.79 -13.40 25.79
CA ASN A 147 15.00 -14.61 25.70
C ASN A 147 15.36 -15.16 24.33
N SER A 148 15.54 -16.46 24.21
CA SER A 148 15.92 -17.19 22.99
C SER A 148 14.95 -17.01 21.82
N ASN A 149 14.15 -15.94 21.76
CA ASN A 149 12.99 -15.73 20.93
C ASN A 149 12.97 -14.32 20.31
N GLN A 150 14.07 -13.56 20.31
CA GLN A 150 14.15 -12.22 19.70
C GLN A 150 15.32 -12.08 18.71
N TYR A 151 15.09 -11.35 17.62
CA TYR A 151 16.13 -11.03 16.64
C TYR A 151 17.12 -10.03 17.23
N ARG A 152 18.42 -10.27 17.03
CA ARG A 152 19.48 -9.44 17.59
C ARG A 152 20.42 -8.95 16.51
N LEU A 153 20.78 -7.67 16.59
CA LEU A 153 21.87 -7.06 15.84
C LEU A 153 22.99 -6.73 16.83
N ASP A 154 24.18 -7.28 16.58
CA ASP A 154 25.38 -7.09 17.37
C ASP A 154 26.38 -6.23 16.58
N TYR A 155 27.12 -5.37 17.30
CA TYR A 155 28.20 -4.56 16.74
C TYR A 155 29.49 -4.82 17.53
N ASP A 156 30.53 -5.21 16.80
CA ASP A 156 31.90 -5.28 17.29
C ASP A 156 32.54 -3.90 17.12
N ALA A 157 32.60 -3.13 18.21
CA ALA A 157 33.15 -1.78 18.20
C ALA A 157 34.64 -1.72 17.84
N GLU A 158 35.41 -2.78 18.10
CA GLU A 158 36.83 -2.80 17.75
C GLU A 158 37.02 -3.09 16.26
N ALA A 159 36.27 -4.04 15.72
CA ALA A 159 36.38 -4.44 14.32
C ALA A 159 35.53 -3.60 13.36
N GLY A 160 34.56 -2.83 13.87
CA GLY A 160 33.52 -2.23 13.03
C GLY A 160 32.50 -3.24 12.49
N GLY A 161 32.48 -4.43 13.09
CA GLY A 161 31.75 -5.60 12.60
C GLY A 161 30.26 -5.53 12.91
N LEU A 162 29.38 -5.81 11.95
CA LEU A 162 27.94 -5.93 12.21
C LEU A 162 27.46 -7.36 11.98
N SER A 163 26.78 -7.95 12.97
CA SER A 163 26.28 -9.32 12.91
C SER A 163 24.82 -9.41 13.30
N PHE A 164 24.01 -10.14 12.54
CA PHE A 164 22.61 -10.39 12.86
C PHE A 164 22.38 -11.84 13.28
N PHE A 165 21.67 -12.03 14.38
CA PHE A 165 21.41 -13.32 15.02
C PHE A 165 19.91 -13.60 15.14
N VAL A 166 19.51 -14.79 14.71
CA VAL A 166 18.17 -15.37 14.83
C VAL A 166 18.22 -16.53 15.81
N PRO A 167 17.53 -16.44 16.93
CA PRO A 167 17.47 -17.54 17.88
C PRO A 167 16.85 -18.82 17.32
N GLU A 168 17.25 -19.97 17.87
CA GLU A 168 16.83 -21.28 17.35
C GLU A 168 15.32 -21.50 17.32
N VAL A 169 14.60 -20.96 18.31
CA VAL A 169 13.14 -21.15 18.42
C VAL A 169 12.34 -20.27 17.46
N LEU A 170 12.98 -19.27 16.83
CA LEU A 170 12.34 -18.44 15.82
C LEU A 170 12.57 -19.04 14.41
N PRO A 171 11.61 -18.84 13.49
CA PRO A 171 11.82 -19.18 12.10
C PRO A 171 13.03 -18.45 11.51
N PRO A 172 13.83 -19.10 10.64
CA PRO A 172 14.90 -18.45 9.90
C PRO A 172 14.40 -17.23 9.13
N VAL A 173 15.30 -16.27 8.93
CA VAL A 173 15.03 -15.03 8.19
C VAL A 173 15.40 -15.24 6.73
N THR A 174 14.50 -14.90 5.81
CA THR A 174 14.73 -15.02 4.37
C THR A 174 15.19 -13.70 3.76
N THR A 175 14.68 -12.56 4.22
CA THR A 175 15.17 -11.23 3.84
C THR A 175 15.55 -10.42 5.06
N LEU A 176 16.63 -9.65 4.96
CA LEU A 176 17.04 -8.68 5.97
C LEU A 176 17.59 -7.44 5.26
N GLN A 177 17.03 -6.29 5.61
CA GLN A 177 17.52 -4.97 5.25
C GLN A 177 17.88 -4.23 6.52
N ILE A 178 19.08 -3.66 6.56
CA ILE A 178 19.52 -2.73 7.59
C ILE A 178 19.78 -1.41 6.88
N GLN A 179 19.14 -0.34 7.33
CA GLN A 179 19.30 0.98 6.74
C GLN A 179 19.81 1.96 7.78
N SER A 180 20.68 2.86 7.33
CA SER A 180 21.28 3.95 8.10
C SER A 180 20.72 5.27 7.59
N THR A 181 20.37 6.18 8.50
CA THR A 181 19.92 7.53 8.14
C THR A 181 21.07 8.50 7.82
N THR A 182 22.27 8.18 8.28
CA THR A 182 23.48 9.02 8.16
C THR A 182 24.55 8.39 7.28
N GLU A 183 24.19 7.37 6.51
CA GLU A 183 25.07 6.66 5.57
C GLU A 183 26.33 6.07 6.22
N ILE A 184 26.19 5.45 7.40
CA ILE A 184 27.33 4.97 8.18
C ILE A 184 27.99 3.71 7.62
N PHE A 185 27.44 3.09 6.56
CA PHE A 185 28.02 1.85 6.05
C PHE A 185 29.29 2.14 5.25
N THR A 186 30.44 1.85 5.84
CA THR A 186 31.76 2.04 5.26
C THR A 186 32.43 0.69 5.05
N GLY A 187 32.93 0.40 3.85
CA GLY A 187 33.68 -0.83 3.60
C GLY A 187 33.61 -1.26 2.14
N GLU A 188 34.46 -2.21 1.77
CA GLU A 188 34.29 -2.96 0.53
C GLU A 188 33.24 -4.05 0.76
N ARG A 189 32.47 -4.38 -0.29
CA ARG A 189 31.49 -5.47 -0.25
C ARG A 189 32.19 -6.72 0.30
N PRO A 190 31.67 -7.38 1.36
CA PRO A 190 32.33 -8.56 1.90
C PRO A 190 32.40 -9.66 0.83
N ASP A 191 33.60 -10.09 0.46
CA ASP A 191 33.83 -11.15 -0.54
C ASP A 191 33.22 -12.51 -0.13
N THR A 192 32.79 -12.64 1.12
CA THR A 192 32.45 -13.88 1.80
C THR A 192 30.96 -14.04 2.11
N LEU A 193 30.06 -13.27 1.50
CA LEU A 193 28.62 -13.51 1.69
C LEU A 193 28.12 -14.59 0.70
N PRO A 194 27.90 -15.85 1.13
CA PRO A 194 27.19 -16.85 0.32
C PRO A 194 25.71 -16.49 0.30
N GLY A 195 25.30 -15.66 -0.66
CA GLY A 195 23.93 -15.19 -0.83
C GLY A 195 23.64 -14.88 -2.29
N MET A 196 22.39 -15.10 -2.73
CA MET A 196 22.00 -14.97 -4.13
C MET A 196 21.85 -13.49 -4.55
N PHE A 197 21.54 -12.60 -3.59
CA PHE A 197 21.42 -11.15 -3.79
C PHE A 197 21.81 -10.42 -2.51
N ASP A 198 22.96 -9.75 -2.53
CA ASP A 198 23.37 -8.82 -1.49
C ASP A 198 23.52 -7.42 -2.11
N VAL A 199 22.81 -6.43 -1.55
CA VAL A 199 22.99 -5.01 -1.92
C VAL A 199 23.79 -4.35 -0.82
N PHE A 200 24.90 -3.73 -1.20
CA PHE A 200 25.74 -2.93 -0.32
C PHE A 200 25.78 -1.51 -0.85
N ARG A 201 25.25 -0.56 -0.07
CA ARG A 201 25.29 0.89 -0.32
C ARG A 201 25.68 1.58 0.99
N SER A 202 26.11 2.84 0.91
CA SER A 202 26.45 3.64 2.10
C SER A 202 25.27 3.78 3.07
N ASP A 203 24.04 3.74 2.56
CA ASP A 203 22.80 3.85 3.33
C ASP A 203 22.12 2.51 3.64
N LYS A 204 22.47 1.41 2.95
CA LYS A 204 21.72 0.14 3.02
C LYS A 204 22.60 -1.11 2.93
N LEU A 205 22.33 -2.05 3.82
CA LEU A 205 22.74 -3.45 3.74
C LEU A 205 21.51 -4.31 3.46
N PHE A 206 21.58 -5.18 2.46
CA PHE A 206 20.51 -6.13 2.14
C PHE A 206 21.06 -7.54 2.01
N LYS A 207 20.37 -8.51 2.60
CA LYS A 207 20.64 -9.94 2.45
C LYS A 207 19.36 -10.70 2.12
N LEU A 208 19.42 -11.53 1.08
CA LEU A 208 18.37 -12.48 0.71
C LEU A 208 18.92 -13.91 0.66
N ASP A 209 18.31 -14.80 1.45
CA ASP A 209 18.48 -16.25 1.35
C ASP A 209 17.11 -16.94 1.32
N PRO A 210 16.68 -17.47 0.17
CA PRO A 210 15.41 -18.20 0.06
C PRO A 210 15.30 -19.42 1.00
N ASN A 211 16.43 -20.00 1.42
CA ASN A 211 16.42 -21.13 2.35
C ASN A 211 16.26 -20.69 3.82
N GLY A 212 16.50 -19.40 4.06
CA GLY A 212 16.54 -18.74 5.35
C GLY A 212 17.90 -18.89 6.05
N PHE A 213 18.37 -17.82 6.70
CA PHE A 213 19.58 -17.83 7.51
C PHE A 213 19.24 -17.60 8.99
N ARG A 214 20.14 -18.07 9.85
CA ARG A 214 20.06 -17.87 11.30
C ARG A 214 21.11 -16.89 11.83
N THR A 215 22.23 -16.82 11.16
CA THR A 215 23.27 -15.85 11.46
C THR A 215 23.78 -15.29 10.16
N THR A 216 24.07 -14.00 10.16
CA THR A 216 24.86 -13.39 9.10
C THR A 216 25.82 -12.41 9.72
N ASP A 217 27.07 -12.48 9.29
CA ASP A 217 28.09 -11.52 9.61
C ASP A 217 28.31 -10.66 8.36
N PHE A 218 28.14 -9.36 8.51
CA PHE A 218 28.38 -8.39 7.45
C PHE A 218 29.85 -7.96 7.40
N GLY A 219 30.68 -8.35 8.38
CA GLY A 219 32.07 -7.90 8.46
C GLY A 219 32.18 -6.43 8.86
N PRO A 220 33.35 -5.80 8.66
CA PRO A 220 33.65 -4.44 9.12
C PRO A 220 32.97 -3.38 8.25
N VAL A 221 31.66 -3.25 8.40
CA VAL A 221 30.80 -2.39 7.56
C VAL A 221 30.41 -1.09 8.24
N VAL A 222 30.77 -0.90 9.50
CA VAL A 222 30.50 0.32 10.27
C VAL A 222 31.84 0.84 10.81
N PRO A 223 32.09 2.17 10.84
CA PRO A 223 33.31 2.72 11.41
C PRO A 223 33.56 2.19 12.83
N PRO A 224 34.79 1.76 13.19
CA PRO A 224 35.06 1.25 14.52
C PRO A 224 34.94 2.36 15.58
N ASN A 225 34.61 1.98 16.81
CA ASN A 225 34.42 2.84 17.97
C ASN A 225 33.25 3.83 17.88
N LEU A 226 32.21 3.53 17.08
CA LEU A 226 30.96 4.28 17.14
C LEU A 226 30.20 3.96 18.44
N PRO A 227 29.72 4.96 19.19
CA PRO A 227 28.87 4.73 20.36
C PRO A 227 27.59 3.96 20.01
N ASN A 228 27.19 3.01 20.86
CA ASN A 228 25.97 2.22 20.64
C ASN A 228 24.71 3.10 20.54
N GLU A 229 24.67 4.22 21.28
CA GLU A 229 23.55 5.16 21.26
C GLU A 229 23.36 5.83 19.89
N ASP A 230 24.46 6.15 19.21
CA ASP A 230 24.42 6.72 17.86
C ASP A 230 23.92 5.66 16.85
N LEU A 231 24.36 4.41 17.02
CA LEU A 231 23.90 3.30 16.17
C LEU A 231 22.42 2.98 16.37
N VAL A 232 21.90 3.02 17.60
CA VAL A 232 20.47 2.80 17.87
C VAL A 232 19.62 3.91 17.25
N ALA A 233 20.09 5.16 17.29
CA ALA A 233 19.38 6.29 16.71
C ALA A 233 19.41 6.29 15.18
N ASP A 234 20.47 5.76 14.58
CA ASP A 234 20.70 5.79 13.13
C ASP A 234 20.19 4.56 12.38
N LEU A 235 20.22 3.38 13.01
CA LEU A 235 19.89 2.12 12.35
C LEU A 235 18.41 1.79 12.46
N CYS A 236 17.83 1.39 11.33
CA CYS A 236 16.54 0.72 11.28
C CYS A 236 16.69 -0.65 10.59
N VAL A 237 15.86 -1.62 11.00
CA VAL A 237 15.92 -2.99 10.48
C VAL A 237 14.55 -3.46 10.03
N VAL A 238 14.53 -4.09 8.85
CA VAL A 238 13.35 -4.68 8.23
C VAL A 238 13.74 -6.04 7.67
N GLY A 239 12.81 -6.97 7.61
CA GLY A 239 13.05 -8.25 6.98
C GLY A 239 11.83 -9.13 7.01
N THR A 240 11.92 -10.31 6.39
CA THR A 240 10.87 -11.32 6.41
C THR A 240 11.40 -12.65 6.90
N ARG A 241 10.55 -13.35 7.64
CA ARG A 241 10.75 -14.75 8.04
C ARG A 241 10.49 -15.66 6.85
N LYS A 242 10.95 -16.90 6.94
CA LYS A 242 10.59 -17.97 5.98
C LYS A 242 9.07 -18.20 5.87
N THR A 243 8.29 -17.81 6.88
CA THR A 243 6.83 -17.84 6.88
C THR A 243 6.18 -16.68 6.12
N GLY A 244 6.95 -15.71 5.62
CA GLY A 244 6.46 -14.48 4.97
C GLY A 244 6.16 -13.34 5.94
N GLU A 245 6.17 -13.59 7.24
CA GLU A 245 5.90 -12.56 8.26
C GLU A 245 7.07 -11.57 8.35
N LEU A 246 6.76 -10.27 8.49
CA LEU A 246 7.75 -9.24 8.77
C LEU A 246 8.45 -9.48 10.13
N LEU A 247 9.75 -9.15 10.20
CA LEU A 247 10.48 -9.10 11.45
C LEU A 247 9.87 -8.04 12.34
N LYS A 248 9.46 -8.45 13.54
CA LYS A 248 9.07 -7.55 14.62
C LYS A 248 10.12 -7.68 15.72
N ASP A 249 10.37 -6.57 16.41
CA ASP A 249 11.17 -6.53 17.63
C ASP A 249 12.63 -6.98 17.42
N VAL A 250 13.35 -6.26 16.56
CA VAL A 250 14.81 -6.39 16.42
C VAL A 250 15.48 -5.51 17.48
N TYR A 251 16.46 -6.06 18.19
CA TYR A 251 17.17 -5.36 19.26
C TYR A 251 18.65 -5.17 18.95
N PHE A 252 19.21 -4.03 19.38
CA PHE A 252 20.62 -3.69 19.31
C PHE A 252 21.09 -3.17 20.67
N GLY A 253 22.10 -3.81 21.27
CA GLY A 253 22.60 -3.42 22.60
C GLY A 253 21.50 -3.39 23.69
N GLY A 254 20.40 -4.12 23.47
CA GLY A 254 19.20 -4.09 24.31
C GLY A 254 18.14 -3.03 23.92
N ALA A 255 18.46 -2.03 23.13
CA ALA A 255 17.43 -1.12 22.62
C ALA A 255 16.65 -1.78 21.48
N ARG A 256 15.34 -1.56 21.41
CA ARG A 256 14.53 -1.97 20.25
C ARG A 256 14.81 -1.00 19.11
N LEU A 257 15.27 -1.52 17.97
CA LEU A 257 15.43 -0.71 16.76
C LEU A 257 14.06 -0.39 16.17
N THR A 258 13.94 0.81 15.59
CA THR A 258 12.77 1.19 14.81
C THR A 258 12.70 0.37 13.52
N SER A 259 11.49 -0.01 13.11
CA SER A 259 11.26 -0.55 11.76
C SER A 259 11.49 0.56 10.75
N CYS A 260 12.22 0.30 9.68
CA CYS A 260 12.28 1.24 8.55
C CYS A 260 10.92 1.33 7.86
N ASP A 261 10.64 2.46 7.21
CA ASP A 261 9.69 2.46 6.09
C ASP A 261 10.27 1.57 4.99
N VAL A 262 9.47 0.60 4.59
CA VAL A 262 9.88 -0.54 3.80
C VAL A 262 9.82 -0.20 2.31
N ASP A 263 10.98 -0.05 1.67
CA ASP A 263 11.17 -0.35 0.24
C ASP A 263 11.71 -1.79 0.09
N LEU A 264 11.04 -2.77 0.69
CA LEU A 264 11.38 -4.17 0.41
C LEU A 264 10.95 -4.44 -1.04
N PRO A 265 11.83 -4.94 -1.91
CA PRO A 265 11.35 -5.62 -3.10
C PRO A 265 10.49 -6.79 -2.61
N ASP A 266 9.21 -6.74 -2.98
CA ASP A 266 8.17 -7.72 -2.65
C ASP A 266 8.77 -9.15 -2.68
N PRO A 267 8.75 -9.91 -1.56
CA PRO A 267 9.33 -11.25 -1.46
C PRO A 267 8.49 -12.24 -2.26
N THR A 268 8.55 -12.12 -3.56
CA THR A 268 8.04 -13.10 -4.49
C THR A 268 8.94 -14.35 -4.40
N PRO A 269 8.35 -15.56 -4.40
CA PRO A 269 9.12 -16.81 -4.42
C PRO A 269 10.14 -16.79 -5.58
N PRO A 270 11.27 -17.53 -5.50
CA PRO A 270 12.20 -17.63 -6.63
C PRO A 270 11.36 -17.92 -7.86
N PRO A 271 11.42 -17.04 -8.89
CA PRO A 271 10.41 -17.06 -9.93
C PRO A 271 10.41 -18.49 -10.49
N PRO A 272 9.23 -19.14 -10.59
CA PRO A 272 9.14 -20.38 -11.34
C PRO A 272 9.88 -20.17 -12.66
N PRO A 273 10.62 -21.18 -13.18
CA PRO A 273 11.47 -21.04 -14.37
C PRO A 273 10.77 -20.11 -15.34
N ARG A 274 11.39 -18.93 -15.51
CA ARG A 274 10.67 -17.72 -15.93
C ARG A 274 9.79 -18.10 -17.11
N PRO A 275 8.45 -18.01 -17.00
CA PRO A 275 7.56 -18.51 -18.04
C PRO A 275 8.03 -17.96 -19.36
N VAL A 276 8.35 -18.85 -20.30
CA VAL A 276 8.65 -18.44 -21.67
C VAL A 276 7.44 -17.63 -22.10
N PRO A 277 7.60 -16.36 -22.53
CA PRO A 277 6.48 -15.51 -22.89
C PRO A 277 5.56 -16.25 -23.85
N PRO A 278 4.23 -16.18 -23.66
CA PRO A 278 3.26 -16.84 -24.53
C PRO A 278 3.34 -16.35 -25.98
N VAL A 279 3.99 -15.21 -26.24
CA VAL A 279 4.03 -14.56 -27.55
C VAL A 279 5.45 -14.09 -27.89
N GLU A 280 5.89 -14.40 -29.10
CA GLU A 280 7.14 -13.97 -29.70
C GLU A 280 6.88 -13.36 -31.09
N VAL A 281 7.54 -12.25 -31.40
CA VAL A 281 7.55 -11.65 -32.74
C VAL A 281 8.86 -12.05 -33.43
N LEU A 282 8.74 -12.87 -34.45
CA LEU A 282 9.87 -13.28 -35.28
C LEU A 282 10.05 -12.27 -36.41
N TYR A 283 11.24 -11.69 -36.52
CA TYR A 283 11.61 -10.77 -37.58
C TYR A 283 12.76 -11.32 -38.41
N ASP A 284 12.51 -11.56 -39.69
CA ASP A 284 13.56 -11.87 -40.66
C ASP A 284 14.14 -10.56 -41.20
N SER A 285 15.40 -10.26 -40.85
CA SER A 285 16.06 -9.02 -41.28
C SER A 285 16.35 -8.96 -42.77
N ASP A 286 16.46 -10.11 -43.44
CA ASP A 286 16.82 -10.15 -44.86
C ASP A 286 15.59 -9.90 -45.73
N THR A 287 14.44 -10.45 -45.33
CA THR A 287 13.17 -10.32 -46.08
C THR A 287 12.26 -9.21 -45.55
N GLY A 288 12.46 -8.79 -44.30
CA GLY A 288 11.60 -7.86 -43.59
C GLY A 288 10.31 -8.49 -43.04
N GLN A 289 10.17 -9.82 -43.13
CA GLN A 289 8.96 -10.52 -42.70
C GLN A 289 8.80 -10.50 -41.18
N LEU A 290 7.59 -10.22 -40.71
CA LEU A 290 7.17 -10.31 -39.32
C LEU A 290 6.15 -11.42 -39.15
N THR A 291 6.41 -12.32 -38.20
CA THR A 291 5.46 -13.35 -37.78
C THR A 291 5.22 -13.23 -36.28
N LEU A 292 3.96 -13.20 -35.88
CA LEU A 292 3.58 -13.42 -34.50
C LEU A 292 3.57 -14.92 -34.25
N ALA A 293 4.44 -15.42 -33.40
CA ALA A 293 4.43 -16.79 -32.91
C ALA A 293 3.75 -16.82 -31.54
N VAL A 294 2.70 -17.62 -31.40
CA VAL A 294 1.98 -17.81 -30.13
C VAL A 294 2.27 -19.23 -29.66
N ARG A 295 2.59 -19.41 -28.38
CA ARG A 295 2.86 -20.74 -27.82
C ARG A 295 1.67 -21.69 -28.09
N GLU A 296 1.96 -22.96 -28.36
CA GLU A 296 0.95 -23.98 -28.70
C GLU A 296 -0.14 -24.15 -27.61
N ASP A 297 0.19 -23.82 -26.35
CA ASP A 297 -0.73 -23.87 -25.20
C ASP A 297 -1.45 -22.54 -24.91
N SER A 298 -1.37 -21.57 -25.81
CA SER A 298 -2.01 -20.26 -25.67
C SER A 298 -2.77 -19.87 -26.95
N THR A 299 -3.85 -19.12 -26.79
CA THR A 299 -4.65 -18.62 -27.90
C THR A 299 -4.96 -17.15 -27.67
N LEU A 300 -4.64 -16.30 -28.64
CA LEU A 300 -4.95 -14.86 -28.58
C LEU A 300 -6.37 -14.60 -29.07
N SER A 301 -7.12 -13.75 -28.37
CA SER A 301 -8.41 -13.23 -28.83
C SER A 301 -8.23 -11.91 -29.57
N THR A 302 -7.30 -11.07 -29.11
CA THR A 302 -6.97 -9.79 -29.75
C THR A 302 -5.47 -9.57 -29.86
N PHE A 303 -5.06 -8.86 -30.91
CA PHE A 303 -3.68 -8.44 -31.12
C PHE A 303 -3.64 -7.10 -31.83
N LEU A 304 -2.76 -6.22 -31.38
CA LEU A 304 -2.45 -4.94 -31.98
C LEU A 304 -0.93 -4.77 -32.02
N MET A 305 -0.39 -4.46 -33.20
CA MET A 305 0.97 -3.99 -33.35
C MET A 305 0.96 -2.63 -34.04
N ASN A 306 1.42 -1.60 -33.34
CA ASN A 306 1.61 -0.26 -33.89
C ASN A 306 3.05 -0.06 -34.33
N SER A 307 3.24 0.70 -35.41
CA SER A 307 4.53 1.21 -35.83
C SER A 307 4.54 2.73 -35.80
N VAL A 308 5.44 3.32 -35.00
CA VAL A 308 5.60 4.78 -34.91
C VAL A 308 6.25 5.40 -36.16
N ALA A 309 6.73 4.58 -37.08
CA ALA A 309 7.47 5.01 -38.27
C ALA A 309 6.85 4.48 -39.58
N ASP A 310 5.54 4.19 -39.58
CA ASP A 310 4.79 3.72 -40.76
C ASP A 310 5.48 2.53 -41.46
N ARG A 311 6.00 1.57 -40.68
CA ARG A 311 6.95 0.58 -41.18
C ARG A 311 6.33 -0.57 -41.96
N PHE A 312 5.02 -0.79 -41.90
CA PHE A 312 4.39 -1.90 -42.62
C PHE A 312 4.28 -1.55 -44.12
N THR A 313 5.03 -2.28 -44.94
CA THR A 313 5.26 -1.94 -46.36
C THR A 313 4.77 -3.00 -47.35
N GLY A 314 4.29 -4.15 -46.86
CA GLY A 314 3.82 -5.27 -47.68
C GLY A 314 2.35 -5.21 -48.07
N ASP A 315 1.93 -6.20 -48.86
CA ASP A 315 0.52 -6.49 -49.05
C ASP A 315 -0.10 -7.04 -47.74
N ARG A 316 -1.41 -6.86 -47.58
CA ARG A 316 -2.15 -7.40 -46.45
C ARG A 316 -1.96 -8.93 -46.38
N PRO A 317 -1.45 -9.48 -45.26
CA PRO A 317 -1.32 -10.92 -45.06
C PRO A 317 -2.65 -11.66 -45.21
N ALA A 318 -2.61 -12.88 -45.73
CA ALA A 318 -3.80 -13.72 -45.88
C ALA A 318 -4.47 -14.06 -44.53
N ASP A 319 -3.65 -14.16 -43.48
CA ASP A 319 -4.10 -14.47 -42.11
C ASP A 319 -4.90 -13.33 -41.47
N LEU A 320 -4.83 -12.12 -42.02
CA LEU A 320 -5.63 -10.98 -41.60
C LEU A 320 -6.91 -10.89 -42.44
N SER A 321 -7.70 -11.95 -42.53
CA SER A 321 -8.93 -11.99 -43.34
C SER A 321 -10.22 -11.82 -42.55
N GLY A 322 -10.14 -11.67 -41.22
CA GLY A 322 -11.28 -11.45 -40.34
C GLY A 322 -11.98 -10.11 -40.63
N GLN A 323 -13.28 -10.06 -40.32
CA GLN A 323 -14.12 -8.87 -40.54
C GLN A 323 -13.59 -7.63 -39.81
N PHE A 324 -12.90 -7.83 -38.67
CA PHE A 324 -12.36 -6.77 -37.83
C PHE A 324 -10.84 -6.59 -37.99
N ASP A 325 -10.19 -7.38 -38.85
CA ASP A 325 -8.74 -7.31 -39.03
C ASP A 325 -8.36 -6.05 -39.80
N VAL A 326 -7.38 -5.31 -39.29
CA VAL A 326 -6.85 -4.08 -39.90
C VAL A 326 -5.39 -4.28 -40.25
N PHE A 327 -5.03 -3.91 -41.48
CA PHE A 327 -3.64 -3.84 -41.92
C PHE A 327 -3.40 -2.49 -42.60
N ARG A 328 -2.50 -1.68 -42.03
CA ARG A 328 -2.12 -0.34 -42.49
C ARG A 328 -0.63 -0.14 -42.30
N SER A 329 -0.08 0.91 -42.90
CA SER A 329 1.34 1.27 -42.75
C SER A 329 1.75 1.52 -41.30
N ASP A 330 0.84 2.06 -40.49
CA ASP A 330 1.06 2.42 -39.09
C ASP A 330 0.66 1.34 -38.10
N ARG A 331 -0.14 0.34 -38.49
CA ARG A 331 -0.65 -0.67 -37.56
C ARG A 331 -1.15 -1.95 -38.20
N VAL A 332 -1.09 -3.01 -37.40
CA VAL A 332 -1.72 -4.31 -37.65
C VAL A 332 -2.62 -4.65 -36.47
N PHE A 333 -3.89 -4.95 -36.72
CA PHE A 333 -4.84 -5.37 -35.69
C PHE A 333 -5.54 -6.66 -36.13
N LYS A 334 -5.68 -7.60 -35.21
CA LYS A 334 -6.40 -8.85 -35.40
C LYS A 334 -7.34 -9.10 -34.22
N LEU A 335 -8.58 -9.47 -34.54
CA LEU A 335 -9.60 -9.85 -33.57
C LEU A 335 -10.28 -11.12 -34.04
N ASP A 336 -10.19 -12.19 -33.24
CA ASP A 336 -10.94 -13.41 -33.46
C ASP A 336 -11.54 -13.90 -32.14
N VAL A 337 -12.87 -14.00 -32.08
CA VAL A 337 -13.59 -14.50 -30.90
C VAL A 337 -13.40 -16.00 -30.69
N ALA A 338 -13.02 -16.74 -31.73
CA ALA A 338 -12.61 -18.15 -31.61
C ALA A 338 -11.13 -18.28 -31.22
N GLY A 339 -10.40 -17.17 -31.25
CA GLY A 339 -8.98 -17.08 -30.98
C GLY A 339 -8.10 -17.51 -32.15
N PHE A 340 -6.82 -17.13 -32.10
CA PHE A 340 -5.81 -17.46 -33.10
C PHE A 340 -4.44 -17.77 -32.47
N HIS A 341 -3.60 -18.46 -33.24
CA HIS A 341 -2.22 -18.79 -32.89
C HIS A 341 -1.26 -17.94 -33.73
N ASP A 342 -0.36 -18.57 -34.48
CA ASP A 342 0.59 -17.87 -35.32
C ASP A 342 -0.11 -17.03 -36.39
N VAL A 343 0.38 -15.80 -36.59
CA VAL A 343 -0.17 -14.85 -37.57
C VAL A 343 0.97 -14.25 -38.37
N GLU A 344 0.92 -14.34 -39.69
CA GLU A 344 1.75 -13.48 -40.52
C GLU A 344 1.31 -12.01 -40.38
N LEU A 345 2.21 -11.17 -39.88
CA LEU A 345 1.97 -9.73 -39.69
C LEU A 345 2.43 -8.91 -40.90
N GLY A 346 2.87 -9.57 -41.97
CA GLY A 346 3.31 -8.94 -43.22
C GLY A 346 4.79 -8.60 -43.21
N THR A 347 5.18 -7.66 -44.08
CA THR A 347 6.56 -7.21 -44.20
C THR A 347 6.71 -5.77 -43.74
N ILE A 348 7.79 -5.52 -43.03
CA ILE A 348 8.30 -4.17 -42.74
C ILE A 348 9.60 -3.93 -43.51
N THR A 349 10.17 -2.73 -43.39
CA THR A 349 11.45 -2.39 -44.04
C THR A 349 12.53 -3.43 -43.67
N PRO A 350 13.18 -4.10 -44.64
CA PRO A 350 14.29 -5.01 -44.38
C PRO A 350 15.51 -4.30 -43.77
N GLY A 351 16.36 -5.06 -43.07
CA GLY A 351 17.63 -4.58 -42.53
C GLY A 351 17.53 -3.77 -41.22
N LEU A 352 16.39 -3.81 -40.52
CA LEU A 352 16.24 -3.15 -39.22
C LEU A 352 16.97 -3.94 -38.13
N SER A 353 17.73 -3.24 -37.29
CA SER A 353 18.33 -3.85 -36.10
C SER A 353 17.27 -4.14 -35.04
N ALA A 354 17.53 -5.11 -34.16
CA ALA A 354 16.67 -5.40 -33.00
C ALA A 354 16.42 -4.16 -32.11
N THR A 355 17.35 -3.21 -32.06
CA THR A 355 17.17 -1.94 -31.34
C THR A 355 16.21 -1.00 -32.05
N GLN A 356 16.26 -0.93 -33.39
CA GLN A 356 15.30 -0.13 -34.16
C GLN A 356 13.90 -0.72 -34.07
N LEU A 357 13.74 -2.04 -34.16
CA LEU A 357 12.44 -2.70 -34.01
C LEU A 357 11.83 -2.42 -32.63
N ARG A 358 12.62 -2.52 -31.57
CA ARG A 358 12.17 -2.22 -30.20
C ARG A 358 11.73 -0.78 -29.99
N ARG A 359 12.29 0.16 -30.76
CA ARG A 359 11.90 1.57 -30.71
C ARG A 359 10.71 1.87 -31.61
N ASP A 360 10.64 1.19 -32.75
CA ASP A 360 9.72 1.53 -33.83
C ASP A 360 8.40 0.74 -33.76
N LEU A 361 8.35 -0.37 -33.00
CA LEU A 361 7.19 -1.24 -32.87
C LEU A 361 6.70 -1.33 -31.42
N CYS A 362 5.38 -1.31 -31.24
CA CYS A 362 4.72 -1.58 -29.98
C CYS A 362 3.65 -2.65 -30.18
N VAL A 363 3.53 -3.57 -29.23
CA VAL A 363 2.63 -4.72 -29.30
C VAL A 363 1.74 -4.77 -28.07
N ALA A 364 0.45 -5.02 -28.28
CA ALA A 364 -0.57 -5.23 -27.26
C ALA A 364 -1.54 -6.32 -27.72
N GLY A 365 -2.31 -6.90 -26.80
CA GLY A 365 -3.32 -7.91 -27.12
C GLY A 365 -3.81 -8.62 -25.87
N THR A 366 -4.78 -9.52 -26.05
CA THR A 366 -5.42 -10.28 -24.98
C THR A 366 -5.50 -11.75 -25.33
N PHE A 367 -5.36 -12.63 -24.33
CA PHE A 367 -5.59 -14.07 -24.48
C PHE A 367 -7.08 -14.41 -24.40
N LEU A 368 -7.47 -15.56 -24.97
CA LEU A 368 -8.85 -16.02 -24.96
C LEU A 368 -9.31 -16.49 -23.56
N ASP A 369 -8.39 -17.00 -22.75
CA ASP A 369 -8.59 -17.42 -21.35
C ASP A 369 -8.49 -16.24 -20.35
N GLY A 370 -8.30 -15.02 -20.86
CA GLY A 370 -8.12 -13.82 -20.06
C GLY A 370 -6.65 -13.49 -19.78
N GLY A 371 -6.35 -12.20 -19.65
CA GLY A 371 -5.00 -11.69 -19.46
C GLY A 371 -4.46 -10.95 -20.69
N ASP A 372 -3.67 -9.92 -20.43
CA ASP A 372 -3.05 -9.08 -21.46
C ASP A 372 -1.67 -9.63 -21.86
N ILE A 373 -1.22 -9.28 -23.08
CA ILE A 373 0.16 -9.52 -23.50
C ILE A 373 1.08 -8.63 -22.67
N ASP A 374 1.61 -9.20 -21.58
CA ASP A 374 2.50 -8.51 -20.65
C ASP A 374 3.94 -8.47 -21.14
N ARG A 375 4.35 -9.32 -22.10
CA ARG A 375 5.72 -9.40 -22.63
C ARG A 375 5.74 -9.95 -24.04
N VAL A 376 6.58 -9.36 -24.88
CA VAL A 376 6.88 -9.85 -26.23
C VAL A 376 8.39 -9.98 -26.39
N LEU A 377 8.83 -11.08 -27.00
CA LEU A 377 10.21 -11.24 -27.46
C LEU A 377 10.31 -10.85 -28.93
N ILE A 378 11.42 -10.23 -29.35
CA ILE A 378 11.78 -10.14 -30.77
C ILE A 378 13.04 -10.97 -30.99
N ASN A 379 12.94 -12.03 -31.80
CA ASN A 379 14.05 -12.96 -32.08
C ASN A 379 14.80 -13.41 -30.80
N GLY A 380 14.05 -13.87 -29.80
CA GLY A 380 14.58 -14.33 -28.50
C GLY A 380 15.11 -13.23 -27.58
N SER A 381 15.13 -11.97 -28.02
CA SER A 381 15.57 -10.82 -27.20
C SER A 381 14.38 -10.12 -26.56
N ARG A 382 14.47 -9.87 -25.25
CA ARG A 382 13.39 -9.25 -24.48
C ARG A 382 13.12 -7.81 -24.93
N ILE A 383 11.83 -7.49 -25.12
CA ILE A 383 11.33 -6.13 -25.03
C ILE A 383 10.73 -5.93 -23.62
N LEU A 384 10.88 -4.74 -23.06
CA LEU A 384 9.96 -4.27 -22.02
C LEU A 384 8.64 -3.92 -22.73
N SER A 385 7.55 -4.62 -22.48
CA SER A 385 6.20 -4.10 -22.78
C SER A 385 5.95 -2.86 -21.91
N ALA A 386 4.96 -2.00 -22.14
CA ALA A 386 4.02 -1.83 -23.22
C ALA A 386 4.33 -0.46 -23.86
N CYS A 387 3.55 0.01 -24.83
CA CYS A 387 3.61 1.43 -25.21
C CYS A 387 3.58 2.29 -23.94
N GLU A 388 4.66 3.04 -23.64
CA GLU A 388 4.51 4.26 -22.84
C GLU A 388 3.63 5.16 -23.71
N GLU A 389 2.34 5.24 -23.36
CA GLU A 389 1.26 5.79 -24.18
C GLU A 389 1.59 7.10 -24.93
N PRO A 390 1.13 7.22 -26.19
CA PRO A 390 -0.13 7.92 -26.41
C PRO A 390 -1.22 6.87 -26.50
N SER A 391 -2.13 6.93 -25.54
CA SER A 391 -3.21 5.98 -25.28
C SER A 391 -3.82 5.49 -26.57
N PHE A 392 -3.58 4.22 -26.90
CA PHE A 392 -4.47 3.51 -27.79
C PHE A 392 -5.69 3.11 -26.96
N ASN A 393 -6.60 4.07 -26.80
CA ASN A 393 -7.96 3.85 -26.33
C ASN A 393 -8.68 2.95 -27.35
N VAL A 394 -8.62 1.64 -27.15
CA VAL A 394 -9.88 0.88 -27.14
C VAL A 394 -10.57 1.40 -25.88
N PRO A 395 -11.72 2.09 -25.94
CA PRO A 395 -12.20 2.99 -24.89
C PRO A 395 -12.00 2.39 -23.50
N ASN A 396 -10.96 2.85 -22.81
CA ASN A 396 -10.62 2.39 -21.49
C ASN A 396 -11.55 3.15 -20.55
N LEU A 397 -12.57 2.43 -20.11
CA LEU A 397 -13.71 2.93 -19.38
C LEU A 397 -13.29 3.51 -18.01
N LEU A 398 -12.18 3.07 -17.41
CA LEU A 398 -11.89 3.31 -16.00
C LEU A 398 -10.59 4.07 -15.75
N ASP A 399 -10.50 5.34 -16.13
CA ASP A 399 -9.42 6.20 -15.60
C ASP A 399 -9.81 6.70 -14.19
N PRO A 400 -9.06 6.35 -13.13
CA PRO A 400 -9.37 6.80 -11.78
C PRO A 400 -9.09 8.31 -11.65
N PHE A 401 -10.04 9.04 -11.06
CA PHE A 401 -9.75 10.38 -10.55
C PHE A 401 -8.51 10.33 -9.64
N PRO A 402 -7.62 11.34 -9.67
CA PRO A 402 -6.51 11.40 -8.72
C PRO A 402 -7.08 11.32 -7.30
N PRO A 403 -6.57 10.42 -6.44
CA PRO A 403 -7.12 10.25 -5.10
C PRO A 403 -7.15 11.60 -4.39
N PRO A 404 -8.23 11.94 -3.66
CA PRO A 404 -8.25 13.16 -2.87
C PRO A 404 -7.03 13.16 -1.92
N PRO A 405 -6.39 14.32 -1.70
CA PRO A 405 -5.19 14.40 -0.88
C PRO A 405 -5.52 14.03 0.57
N GLY A 406 -5.23 12.79 0.95
CA GLY A 406 -5.50 12.18 2.26
C GLY A 406 -5.82 10.70 2.11
N GLY A 407 -4.79 9.85 2.11
CA GLY A 407 -4.85 8.42 1.81
C GLY A 407 -5.63 7.57 2.82
N PHE A 408 -6.96 7.59 2.70
CA PHE A 408 -7.83 6.55 3.21
C PHE A 408 -8.38 5.76 2.03
N GLY A 409 -8.54 4.43 2.18
CA GLY A 409 -9.16 3.58 1.17
C GLY A 409 -10.48 4.20 0.67
N GLY A 410 -10.71 4.15 -0.64
CA GLY A 410 -11.82 4.83 -1.29
C GLY A 410 -12.71 3.88 -2.07
N VAL A 411 -13.91 4.34 -2.42
CA VAL A 411 -14.81 3.65 -3.34
C VAL A 411 -15.16 4.59 -4.47
N GLN A 412 -15.05 4.12 -5.71
CA GLN A 412 -15.50 4.84 -6.90
C GLN A 412 -16.80 4.24 -7.40
N LEU A 413 -17.76 5.11 -7.72
CA LEU A 413 -19.01 4.73 -8.35
C LEU A 413 -19.01 5.17 -9.81
N ILE A 414 -19.25 4.23 -10.71
CA ILE A 414 -19.32 4.47 -12.16
C ILE A 414 -20.70 4.08 -12.64
N TYR A 415 -21.37 5.01 -13.32
CA TYR A 415 -22.70 4.79 -13.88
C TYR A 415 -22.66 4.79 -15.42
N SER A 416 -23.41 3.86 -16.03
CA SER A 416 -23.64 3.79 -17.47
C SER A 416 -24.99 4.43 -17.83
N PRO A 417 -25.01 5.59 -18.51
CA PRO A 417 -26.26 6.25 -18.89
C PRO A 417 -27.04 5.49 -19.95
N ASP A 418 -26.40 4.60 -20.72
CA ASP A 418 -27.08 3.87 -21.79
C ASP A 418 -27.87 2.66 -21.25
N THR A 419 -27.33 1.99 -20.23
CA THR A 419 -27.87 0.74 -19.71
C THR A 419 -28.52 0.86 -18.34
N GLY A 420 -28.17 1.90 -17.57
CA GLY A 420 -28.58 2.00 -16.17
C GLY A 420 -27.73 1.17 -15.21
N ASP A 421 -26.61 0.62 -15.68
CA ASP A 421 -25.69 -0.16 -14.86
C ASP A 421 -24.91 0.72 -13.88
N LEU A 422 -24.62 0.17 -12.70
CA LEU A 422 -23.81 0.80 -11.68
C LEU A 422 -22.64 -0.12 -11.33
N TYR A 423 -21.42 0.39 -11.48
CA TYR A 423 -20.20 -0.31 -11.16
C TYR A 423 -19.52 0.33 -9.96
N VAL A 424 -19.14 -0.49 -8.98
CA VAL A 424 -18.50 -0.06 -7.74
C VAL A 424 -17.09 -0.61 -7.72
N VAL A 425 -16.10 0.28 -7.62
CA VAL A 425 -14.69 -0.09 -7.63
C VAL A 425 -14.09 0.18 -6.25
N ALA A 426 -13.48 -0.85 -5.67
CA ALA A 426 -12.78 -0.74 -4.39
C ALA A 426 -11.35 -0.24 -4.63
N VAL A 427 -10.97 0.89 -4.02
CA VAL A 427 -9.63 1.47 -4.16
C VAL A 427 -8.86 1.32 -2.85
N GLY A 428 -7.87 0.42 -2.86
CA GLY A 428 -6.92 0.21 -1.76
C GLY A 428 -7.27 -0.96 -0.84
N ASP A 429 -8.48 -0.98 -0.27
CA ASP A 429 -8.93 -2.03 0.67
C ASP A 429 -10.24 -2.69 0.20
N LEU A 430 -10.50 -3.91 0.70
CA LEU A 430 -11.80 -4.57 0.49
C LEU A 430 -12.92 -3.82 1.23
N ILE A 431 -14.08 -3.73 0.57
CA ILE A 431 -15.30 -3.16 1.13
C ILE A 431 -15.98 -4.24 1.98
N THR A 432 -16.31 -3.96 3.24
CA THR A 432 -17.07 -4.91 4.09
C THR A 432 -18.56 -4.58 4.11
N THR A 433 -18.90 -3.30 4.00
CA THR A 433 -20.29 -2.84 3.89
C THR A 433 -20.40 -1.75 2.84
N LEU A 434 -21.48 -1.81 2.06
CA LEU A 434 -21.85 -0.78 1.08
C LEU A 434 -23.36 -0.55 1.16
N GLU A 435 -23.77 0.70 1.34
CA GLU A 435 -25.14 1.17 1.21
C GLU A 435 -25.19 2.24 0.12
N ILE A 436 -25.99 2.02 -0.92
CA ILE A 436 -26.34 3.02 -1.94
C ILE A 436 -27.83 3.27 -1.79
N LYS A 437 -28.19 4.45 -1.29
CA LYS A 437 -29.57 4.85 -1.01
C LYS A 437 -30.03 5.89 -2.03
N SER A 438 -31.22 5.71 -2.57
CA SER A 438 -31.90 6.74 -3.35
C SER A 438 -32.82 7.58 -2.47
N LEU A 439 -32.82 8.90 -2.68
CA LEU A 439 -33.73 9.82 -1.97
C LEU A 439 -35.15 9.85 -2.57
N SER A 440 -35.28 9.60 -3.87
CA SER A 440 -36.57 9.63 -4.59
C SER A 440 -37.06 8.28 -5.11
N GLY A 441 -36.28 7.20 -4.90
CA GLY A 441 -36.63 5.86 -5.39
C GLY A 441 -36.14 5.58 -6.81
N LEU A 442 -34.96 6.08 -7.19
CA LEU A 442 -34.32 5.85 -8.49
C LEU A 442 -33.86 4.40 -8.69
N ILE A 443 -33.86 3.54 -7.67
CA ILE A 443 -33.43 2.16 -7.83
C ILE A 443 -34.63 1.37 -8.38
N THR A 444 -34.70 1.17 -9.69
CA THR A 444 -35.90 0.59 -10.35
C THR A 444 -35.62 -0.72 -11.08
N GLY A 445 -34.38 -1.21 -11.03
CA GLY A 445 -33.96 -2.42 -11.73
C GLY A 445 -34.39 -3.74 -11.09
N GLU A 446 -33.96 -4.84 -11.71
CA GLU A 446 -34.02 -6.14 -11.08
C GLU A 446 -32.91 -6.29 -10.03
N ARG A 447 -33.13 -7.19 -9.06
CA ARG A 447 -32.13 -7.48 -8.03
C ARG A 447 -30.86 -8.04 -8.68
N PRO A 448 -29.69 -7.40 -8.50
CA PRO A 448 -28.42 -7.92 -9.01
C PRO A 448 -28.09 -9.30 -8.44
N GLU A 449 -27.52 -10.17 -9.28
CA GLU A 449 -27.05 -11.50 -8.88
C GLU A 449 -25.94 -11.44 -7.82
N SER A 450 -25.17 -10.35 -7.80
CA SER A 450 -24.12 -10.08 -6.83
C SER A 450 -24.65 -9.88 -5.39
N LEU A 451 -25.96 -9.67 -5.22
CA LEU A 451 -26.62 -9.55 -3.92
C LEU A 451 -27.21 -10.90 -3.48
N GLY A 452 -26.33 -11.83 -3.10
CA GLY A 452 -26.67 -13.18 -2.63
C GLY A 452 -26.54 -13.39 -1.12
N GLY A 453 -26.03 -12.41 -0.36
CA GLY A 453 -25.80 -12.52 1.07
C GLY A 453 -27.09 -12.52 1.89
N LEU A 454 -27.06 -13.15 3.07
CA LEU A 454 -28.19 -13.23 4.00
C LEU A 454 -28.72 -11.85 4.43
N PHE A 455 -27.82 -10.86 4.48
CA PHE A 455 -28.11 -9.49 4.90
C PHE A 455 -28.19 -8.50 3.74
N ASP A 456 -28.04 -8.97 2.50
CA ASP A 456 -28.08 -8.10 1.32
C ASP A 456 -29.52 -7.64 1.04
N VAL A 457 -29.71 -6.32 0.94
CA VAL A 457 -31.01 -5.69 0.69
C VAL A 457 -31.01 -5.07 -0.70
N PHE A 458 -32.08 -5.32 -1.45
CA PHE A 458 -32.36 -4.66 -2.72
C PHE A 458 -33.84 -4.29 -2.76
N ASN A 459 -34.11 -3.00 -2.84
CA ASN A 459 -35.45 -2.45 -3.04
C ASN A 459 -35.34 -1.05 -3.65
N ASP A 460 -36.49 -0.42 -3.89
CA ASP A 460 -36.56 0.87 -4.57
C ASP A 460 -35.85 2.00 -3.80
N ASP A 461 -35.67 1.85 -2.49
CA ASP A 461 -35.03 2.83 -1.63
C ASP A 461 -33.50 2.66 -1.58
N LYS A 462 -32.99 1.41 -1.64
CA LYS A 462 -31.55 1.15 -1.48
C LYS A 462 -31.05 -0.19 -2.00
N ILE A 463 -29.75 -0.20 -2.31
CA ILE A 463 -28.88 -1.37 -2.43
C ILE A 463 -28.01 -1.43 -1.17
N PHE A 464 -28.03 -2.54 -0.45
CA PHE A 464 -27.16 -2.78 0.69
C PHE A 464 -26.47 -4.14 0.54
N LYS A 465 -25.14 -4.15 0.70
CA LYS A 465 -24.32 -5.36 0.68
C LYS A 465 -23.47 -5.43 1.94
N LEU A 466 -23.46 -6.58 2.61
CA LEU A 466 -22.62 -6.86 3.76
C LEU A 466 -21.85 -8.16 3.53
N ASP A 467 -20.52 -8.06 3.50
CA ASP A 467 -19.62 -9.20 3.56
C ASP A 467 -18.54 -8.96 4.63
N PRO A 468 -18.61 -9.64 5.79
CA PRO A 468 -17.59 -9.50 6.83
C PRO A 468 -16.18 -9.92 6.37
N ALA A 469 -16.06 -10.75 5.33
CA ALA A 469 -14.78 -11.13 4.75
C ALA A 469 -14.24 -10.07 3.76
N GLY A 470 -15.08 -9.11 3.37
CA GLY A 470 -14.78 -8.10 2.38
C GLY A 470 -15.09 -8.54 0.95
N PHE A 471 -15.40 -7.58 0.08
CA PHE A 471 -15.59 -7.77 -1.35
C PHE A 471 -14.83 -6.69 -2.13
N GLY A 472 -14.37 -7.08 -3.33
CA GLY A 472 -13.79 -6.16 -4.32
C GLY A 472 -14.88 -5.60 -5.24
N ASP A 473 -14.52 -5.30 -6.48
CA ASP A 473 -15.41 -4.61 -7.43
C ASP A 473 -16.75 -5.33 -7.64
N GLN A 474 -17.83 -4.54 -7.79
CA GLN A 474 -19.19 -5.03 -7.96
C GLN A 474 -19.87 -4.38 -9.16
N LEU A 475 -20.51 -5.21 -9.99
CA LEU A 475 -21.43 -4.75 -11.03
C LEU A 475 -22.87 -4.97 -10.58
N PHE A 476 -23.67 -3.92 -10.68
CA PHE A 476 -25.11 -3.92 -10.48
C PHE A 476 -25.78 -3.59 -11.82
N GLN A 477 -26.26 -4.61 -12.52
CA GLN A 477 -26.82 -4.46 -13.87
C GLN A 477 -28.23 -3.85 -13.84
N GLY A 478 -28.46 -2.79 -14.61
CA GLY A 478 -29.74 -2.14 -14.84
C GLY A 478 -30.44 -1.63 -13.59
N VAL A 479 -29.71 -1.33 -12.52
CA VAL A 479 -30.30 -0.99 -11.21
C VAL A 479 -30.87 0.43 -11.16
N LEU A 480 -30.45 1.32 -12.05
CA LEU A 480 -30.96 2.68 -12.19
C LEU A 480 -31.61 2.88 -13.57
N PRO A 481 -32.52 3.84 -13.74
CA PRO A 481 -33.01 4.25 -15.06
C PRO A 481 -31.85 4.67 -15.97
N PRO A 482 -31.87 4.34 -17.27
CA PRO A 482 -30.94 4.92 -18.24
C PRO A 482 -31.23 6.42 -18.46
N GLY A 483 -30.21 7.17 -18.87
CA GLY A 483 -30.30 8.58 -19.24
C GLY A 483 -30.16 9.58 -18.10
N LEU A 484 -29.78 9.14 -16.89
CA LEU A 484 -29.56 10.04 -15.75
C LEU A 484 -28.26 10.85 -15.95
N SER A 485 -28.31 12.12 -15.59
CA SER A 485 -27.15 13.02 -15.59
C SER A 485 -26.37 12.97 -14.27
N LEU A 486 -25.13 13.45 -14.28
CA LEU A 486 -24.28 13.47 -13.07
C LEU A 486 -24.88 14.30 -11.95
N ALA A 487 -25.47 15.44 -12.32
CA ALA A 487 -26.14 16.28 -11.35
C ALA A 487 -27.35 15.57 -10.72
N GLU A 488 -28.09 14.75 -11.46
CA GLU A 488 -29.21 13.97 -10.90
C GLU A 488 -28.67 12.91 -9.94
N LEU A 489 -27.66 12.13 -10.34
CA LEU A 489 -27.07 11.10 -9.46
C LEU A 489 -26.45 11.68 -8.18
N GLN A 490 -25.70 12.77 -8.28
CA GLN A 490 -25.08 13.42 -7.11
C GLN A 490 -26.11 14.01 -6.14
N ASN A 491 -27.27 14.44 -6.63
CA ASN A 491 -28.33 14.97 -5.78
C ASN A 491 -29.24 13.87 -5.20
N GLU A 492 -29.30 12.70 -5.84
CA GLU A 492 -30.27 11.65 -5.51
C GLU A 492 -29.68 10.44 -4.78
N LEU A 493 -28.39 10.15 -4.97
CA LEU A 493 -27.74 9.00 -4.35
C LEU A 493 -26.93 9.41 -3.13
N VAL A 494 -27.18 8.72 -2.01
CA VAL A 494 -26.37 8.77 -0.80
C VAL A 494 -25.64 7.45 -0.67
N ILE A 495 -24.32 7.50 -0.52
CA ILE A 495 -23.49 6.30 -0.48
C ILE A 495 -22.71 6.28 0.83
N ASP A 496 -22.77 5.16 1.54
CA ASP A 496 -22.13 4.94 2.83
C ASP A 496 -21.58 3.52 2.90
N GLY A 497 -20.66 3.25 3.82
CA GLY A 497 -20.06 1.93 3.98
C GLY A 497 -18.83 1.91 4.86
N SER A 498 -18.18 0.75 4.91
CA SER A 498 -16.93 0.52 5.64
C SER A 498 -16.00 -0.39 4.87
N THR A 499 -14.70 -0.21 5.06
CA THR A 499 -13.66 -1.12 4.59
C THR A 499 -13.32 -2.20 5.63
N ALA A 500 -12.51 -3.18 5.25
CA ALA A 500 -12.01 -4.24 6.13
C ALA A 500 -11.07 -3.75 7.25
N THR A 501 -10.39 -2.64 7.02
CA THR A 501 -9.49 -2.00 7.99
C THR A 501 -10.21 -1.16 9.04
N GLY A 502 -11.53 -0.98 8.88
CA GLY A 502 -12.37 -0.17 9.76
C GLY A 502 -12.26 1.31 9.42
N GLY A 503 -13.38 1.91 9.03
CA GLY A 503 -13.46 3.33 8.67
C GLY A 503 -14.53 3.57 7.63
N ALA A 504 -15.28 4.67 7.78
CA ALA A 504 -16.14 5.14 6.71
C ALA A 504 -15.27 5.65 5.55
N PHE A 505 -15.63 5.33 4.31
CA PHE A 505 -14.95 5.85 3.13
C PHE A 505 -15.71 7.04 2.53
N PHE A 506 -14.98 7.94 1.87
CA PHE A 506 -15.57 8.97 1.03
C PHE A 506 -15.82 8.39 -0.36
N VAL A 507 -16.94 8.76 -0.97
CA VAL A 507 -17.32 8.29 -2.31
C VAL A 507 -17.23 9.44 -3.29
N ASP A 508 -16.53 9.19 -4.39
CA ASP A 508 -16.57 10.05 -5.57
C ASP A 508 -17.46 9.38 -6.63
N ILE A 509 -18.41 10.14 -7.20
CA ILE A 509 -19.36 9.66 -8.20
C ILE A 509 -18.87 10.16 -9.57
N GLY A 510 -18.32 9.24 -10.37
CA GLY A 510 -17.85 9.51 -11.73
C GLY A 510 -18.87 9.13 -12.81
N PHE A 511 -18.76 9.76 -13.99
CA PHE A 511 -19.50 9.36 -15.19
C PHE A 511 -18.59 8.65 -16.16
N GLN A 512 -19.04 7.51 -16.67
CA GLN A 512 -18.63 7.05 -17.99
C GLN A 512 -19.71 7.43 -18.98
N VAL A 513 -19.45 8.44 -19.79
CA VAL A 513 -20.21 8.60 -21.02
C VAL A 513 -19.57 7.67 -22.04
N PHE A 514 -20.20 6.51 -22.27
CA PHE A 514 -19.96 5.78 -23.51
C PHE A 514 -20.40 6.71 -24.64
N LEU A 515 -19.46 7.34 -25.34
CA LEU A 515 -19.75 7.87 -26.66
C LEU A 515 -19.71 6.65 -27.57
N PRO A 516 -20.86 6.10 -28.04
CA PRO A 516 -20.79 5.11 -29.11
C PRO A 516 -20.00 5.77 -30.24
N GLU A 517 -18.88 5.17 -30.64
CA GLU A 517 -18.11 5.66 -31.78
C GLU A 517 -19.10 5.91 -32.91
N PRO A 518 -19.08 7.09 -33.54
CA PRO A 518 -20.04 7.43 -34.57
C PRO A 518 -20.03 6.29 -35.58
N SER A 519 -21.14 5.55 -35.64
CA SER A 519 -21.31 4.41 -36.55
C SER A 519 -20.72 4.76 -37.91
N SER A 520 -20.03 3.82 -38.56
CA SER A 520 -19.31 4.10 -39.82
C SER A 520 -20.20 4.78 -40.87
N SER A 521 -21.51 4.59 -40.80
CA SER A 521 -22.55 5.29 -41.56
C SER A 521 -22.64 6.80 -41.27
N SER A 522 -22.54 7.22 -40.00
CA SER A 522 -22.55 8.63 -39.59
C SER A 522 -21.25 9.38 -39.97
N LEU A 523 -20.08 8.72 -39.87
CA LEU A 523 -18.82 9.24 -40.40
C LEU A 523 -18.85 9.35 -41.93
N ALA A 524 -19.41 8.34 -42.62
CA ALA A 524 -19.59 8.38 -44.07
C ALA A 524 -20.56 9.49 -44.51
N ALA A 525 -21.63 9.73 -43.75
CA ALA A 525 -22.57 10.82 -44.02
C ALA A 525 -21.90 12.20 -43.87
N LEU A 526 -21.11 12.41 -42.80
CA LEU A 526 -20.33 13.63 -42.58
C LEU A 526 -19.27 13.84 -43.66
N ALA A 527 -18.58 12.78 -44.08
CA ALA A 527 -17.63 12.82 -45.19
C ALA A 527 -18.32 13.18 -46.52
N CYS A 528 -19.51 12.63 -46.78
CA CYS A 528 -20.31 12.98 -47.96
C CYS A 528 -20.74 14.46 -47.95
N VAL A 529 -21.17 14.98 -46.80
CA VAL A 529 -21.51 16.40 -46.64
C VAL A 529 -20.28 17.28 -46.86
N GLY A 530 -19.14 16.92 -46.30
CA GLY A 530 -17.87 17.62 -46.52
C GLY A 530 -17.44 17.65 -47.98
N LEU A 531 -17.57 16.53 -48.70
CA LEU A 531 -17.28 16.44 -50.13
C LEU A 531 -18.24 17.27 -50.99
N LEU A 532 -19.53 17.34 -50.62
CA LEU A 532 -20.52 18.18 -51.30
C LEU A 532 -20.22 19.67 -51.12
N VAL A 533 -19.82 20.09 -49.91
CA VAL A 533 -19.41 21.47 -49.62
C VAL A 533 -18.11 21.82 -50.36
N ALA A 534 -17.12 20.92 -50.36
CA ALA A 534 -15.87 21.11 -51.07
C ALA A 534 -16.06 21.22 -52.60
N ARG A 535 -16.95 20.41 -53.18
CA ARG A 535 -17.32 20.51 -54.61
C ARG A 535 -17.99 21.84 -54.96
N ARG A 536 -18.87 22.34 -54.11
CA ARG A 536 -19.51 23.66 -54.33
C ARG A 536 -18.49 24.80 -54.29
N LYS A 537 -17.48 24.73 -53.41
CA LYS A 537 -16.44 25.76 -53.32
C LYS A 537 -15.54 25.76 -54.57
N LYS A 538 -15.19 24.59 -55.10
CA LYS A 538 -14.36 24.47 -56.31
C LYS A 538 -15.05 24.99 -57.58
N GLN A 539 -16.38 24.99 -57.65
CA GLN A 539 -17.11 25.59 -58.77
C GLN A 539 -17.15 27.13 -58.72
N HIS A 540 -16.87 27.75 -57.58
CA HIS A 540 -16.83 29.20 -57.46
C HIS A 540 -15.46 29.82 -57.71
N ASP A 541 -14.38 29.02 -57.64
CA ASP A 541 -13.00 29.50 -57.75
C ASP A 541 -12.36 29.23 -59.13
N GLU A 542 -13.15 28.97 -60.19
CA GLU A 542 -12.59 28.86 -61.54
C GLU A 542 -12.18 30.26 -62.05
N PRO A 543 -10.87 30.54 -62.25
CA PRO A 543 -10.41 31.85 -62.63
C PRO A 543 -10.85 32.15 -64.06
N THR A 544 -11.59 33.23 -64.24
CA THR A 544 -11.93 33.77 -65.55
C THR A 544 -10.65 34.11 -66.29
N VAL A 545 -10.24 33.25 -67.22
CA VAL A 545 -9.06 33.44 -68.07
C VAL A 545 -9.34 34.65 -68.97
N TYR A 546 -8.79 35.81 -68.60
CA TYR A 546 -8.71 36.97 -69.48
C TYR A 546 -7.74 36.65 -70.62
N ARG A 547 -8.29 36.45 -71.81
CA ARG A 547 -7.54 36.41 -73.08
C ARG A 547 -6.96 37.81 -73.33
N SER A 548 -5.65 37.97 -73.12
CA SER A 548 -4.93 39.17 -73.54
C SER A 548 -4.72 39.13 -75.06
N GLY A 549 -5.38 40.03 -75.77
CA GLY A 549 -5.17 40.17 -77.20
C GLY A 549 -6.12 41.16 -77.85
N GLU A 550 -6.00 42.44 -77.52
CA GLU A 550 -6.38 43.51 -78.45
C GLU A 550 -5.72 44.84 -78.03
N ALA A 551 -5.00 45.44 -78.97
CA ALA A 551 -4.30 46.71 -78.82
C ALA A 551 -5.30 47.88 -78.80
N PRO A 552 -5.06 48.93 -78.00
CA PRO A 552 -5.95 50.09 -77.98
C PRO A 552 -5.71 50.95 -79.22
N THR A 553 -6.69 50.98 -80.11
CA THR A 553 -6.82 52.01 -81.15
C THR A 553 -7.26 53.32 -80.49
N THR A 554 -6.43 54.34 -80.67
CA THR A 554 -6.75 55.73 -80.41
C THR A 554 -7.95 56.16 -81.26
N ARG A 555 -9.02 56.65 -80.62
CA ARG A 555 -10.01 57.47 -81.31
C ARG A 555 -10.36 58.71 -80.51
N SER A 556 -10.08 59.80 -81.20
CA SER A 556 -10.37 61.21 -80.99
C SER A 556 -11.88 61.52 -80.88
N GLU A 557 -12.15 62.73 -80.40
CA GLU A 557 -13.41 63.50 -80.37
C GLU A 557 -14.31 63.26 -79.15
N ALA A 558 -15.07 64.22 -78.61
CA ALA A 558 -15.03 65.68 -78.49
C ALA A 558 -16.31 66.05 -77.70
N SER A 559 -16.36 67.28 -77.16
CA SER A 559 -17.60 68.06 -76.94
C SER A 559 -18.50 67.70 -75.75
N SER A 560 -18.43 68.51 -74.69
CA SER A 560 -19.34 69.63 -74.38
C SER A 560 -19.79 69.72 -72.91
N CYS A 561 -19.54 70.92 -72.38
CA CYS A 561 -19.98 71.55 -71.13
C CYS A 561 -19.38 71.05 -69.82
#